data_AF-A0A3N5HPS2-F1
#
_entry.id   AF-A0A3N5HPS2-F1
#
_cell.length_a   1.000
_cell.length_b   1.000
_cell.length_c   1.000
_cell.angle_alpha   90.00
_cell.angle_beta   90.00
_cell.angle_gamma   90.00
#
_symmetry.space_group_name_H-M   'P 1'
#
loop_
_entity.id
_entity.type
_entity.pdbx_description
1 polymer ?
#
loop_
_entity_poly.entity_id
_entity_poly.type
_entity_poly.pdbx_seq_one_letter_code
_entity_poly.pdbx_strand_id
1 'polypeptide(L)'
;MKMGFSKSSPKLLLAVLCLAGWASVADGQVTPEQQALIRAAVPDQPRGEVKKPRRLLIWSRSIGFQHASIPHGAFATREMGERTGAWETTETTDIRMLLPENLQA
;
A
#
# COMPACT_ATOMS: atom_id res chain seq x y z
N MET A 1 -52.44 32.04 13.39
CA MET A 1 -51.20 32.73 13.82
C MET A 1 -50.87 32.24 15.23
N LYS A 2 -49.71 31.66 15.59
CA LYS A 2 -48.43 31.40 14.92
C LYS A 2 -47.92 30.06 15.46
N MET A 3 -47.51 29.13 14.59
CA MET A 3 -46.76 27.95 15.02
C MET A 3 -45.31 28.36 15.30
N GLY A 4 -44.85 28.14 16.53
CA GLY A 4 -43.48 28.44 16.94
C GLY A 4 -42.56 27.26 16.64
N PHE A 5 -41.70 27.44 15.63
CA PHE A 5 -40.57 26.54 15.36
C PHE A 5 -39.64 26.48 16.58
N SER A 6 -39.51 25.30 17.19
CA SER A 6 -38.47 25.02 18.19
C SER A 6 -37.12 25.01 17.49
N LYS A 7 -36.27 25.96 17.88
CA LYS A 7 -34.92 26.18 17.35
C LYS A 7 -34.04 25.02 17.81
N SER A 8 -33.78 24.07 16.92
CA SER A 8 -32.89 22.94 17.18
C SER A 8 -31.51 23.45 17.62
N SER A 9 -31.11 23.02 18.82
CA SER A 9 -29.88 23.41 19.51
C SER A 9 -28.65 23.01 18.69
N PRO A 10 -27.70 23.92 18.38
CA PRO A 10 -26.51 23.59 17.56
C PRO A 10 -25.51 22.66 18.29
N LYS A 11 -25.74 22.41 19.58
CA LYS A 11 -24.89 21.54 20.42
C LYS A 11 -25.04 20.05 20.09
N LEU A 12 -26.19 19.63 19.53
CA LEU A 12 -26.39 18.23 19.14
C LEU A 12 -25.65 17.90 17.83
N LEU A 13 -25.46 18.89 16.95
CA LEU A 13 -24.74 18.72 15.69
C LEU A 13 -23.21 18.58 15.89
N LEU A 14 -22.67 19.19 16.95
CA LEU A 14 -21.23 19.17 17.23
C LEU A 14 -20.76 17.85 17.86
N ALA A 15 -21.63 17.14 18.59
CA ALA A 15 -21.30 15.85 19.19
C ALA A 15 -21.17 14.71 18.17
N VAL A 16 -21.88 14.81 17.02
CA VAL A 16 -21.80 13.81 15.94
C VAL A 16 -20.50 13.94 15.13
N LEU A 17 -19.90 15.13 15.06
CA LEU A 17 -18.65 15.37 14.34
C LEU A 17 -17.39 14.87 15.07
N CYS A 18 -17.42 14.73 16.41
CA CYS A 18 -16.26 14.23 17.16
C CYS A 18 -16.11 12.69 17.13
N LEU A 19 -17.18 11.94 16.85
CA LEU A 19 -17.12 10.47 16.77
C LEU A 19 -16.71 9.93 15.39
N ALA A 20 -16.69 10.78 14.36
CA ALA A 20 -16.30 10.39 13.00
C ALA A 20 -14.78 10.41 12.74
N GLY A 21 -13.98 10.94 13.69
CA GLY A 21 -12.53 11.14 13.51
C GLY A 21 -11.65 9.89 13.69
N TRP A 22 -12.23 8.72 13.96
CA TRP A 22 -11.48 7.47 14.18
C TRP A 22 -11.76 6.34 13.18
N ALA A 23 -12.54 6.61 12.14
CA ALA A 23 -12.66 5.73 10.98
C ALA A 23 -11.77 6.29 9.86
N SER A 24 -10.70 5.67 9.37
CA SER A 24 -10.18 4.31 9.50
C SER A 24 -8.65 4.41 9.50
N VAL A 25 -7.97 3.60 10.30
CA VAL A 25 -6.64 3.14 9.91
C VAL A 25 -6.90 2.13 8.79
N ALA A 26 -7.16 2.64 7.58
CA ALA A 26 -7.26 1.79 6.41
C ALA A 26 -5.92 1.06 6.29
N ASP A 27 -5.95 -0.27 6.26
CA ASP A 27 -4.76 -1.09 6.04
C ASP A 27 -3.92 -0.44 4.94
N GLY A 28 -2.68 -0.10 5.28
CA GLY A 28 -1.81 0.73 4.47
C GLY A 28 -1.66 0.17 3.06
N GLN A 29 -2.49 0.62 2.13
CA GLN A 29 -2.39 0.33 0.71
C GLN A 29 -1.96 1.63 0.03
N VAL A 30 -1.13 1.50 -1.02
CA VAL A 30 -0.64 2.66 -1.76
C VAL A 30 -1.79 3.28 -2.53
N THR A 31 -2.13 4.55 -2.25
CA THR A 31 -3.24 5.22 -2.95
C THR A 31 -2.93 5.40 -4.44
N PRO A 32 -3.93 5.58 -5.31
CA PRO A 32 -3.69 5.79 -6.74
C PRO A 32 -2.73 6.96 -7.04
N GLU A 33 -2.81 8.04 -6.26
CA GLU A 33 -1.93 9.21 -6.36
C GLU A 33 -0.49 8.85 -5.99
N GLN A 34 -0.31 8.11 -4.89
CA GLN A 34 1.00 7.64 -4.46
C GLN A 34 1.59 6.63 -5.46
N GLN A 35 0.78 5.75 -6.02
CA GLN A 35 1.20 4.85 -7.08
C GLN A 35 1.64 5.62 -8.32
N ALA A 36 0.95 6.70 -8.69
CA ALA A 36 1.34 7.54 -9.81
C ALA A 36 2.70 8.22 -9.57
N LEU A 37 2.97 8.69 -8.35
CA LEU A 37 4.28 9.23 -7.97
C LEU A 37 5.38 8.17 -8.07
N ILE A 38 5.12 6.95 -7.59
CA ILE A 38 6.06 5.84 -7.71
C ILE A 38 6.31 5.48 -9.18
N ARG A 39 5.25 5.36 -9.98
CA ARG A 39 5.35 5.13 -11.43
C ARG A 39 6.13 6.25 -12.13
N ALA A 40 5.99 7.50 -11.72
CA ALA A 40 6.80 8.59 -12.29
C ALA A 40 8.28 8.49 -11.91
N ALA A 41 8.61 7.89 -10.76
CA ALA A 41 9.97 7.81 -10.23
C ALA A 41 10.75 6.55 -10.67
N VAL A 42 10.08 5.44 -10.98
CA VAL A 42 10.76 4.22 -11.43
C VAL A 42 11.38 4.41 -12.84
N PRO A 43 12.54 3.80 -13.13
CA PRO A 43 13.21 3.97 -14.41
C PRO A 43 12.47 3.28 -15.56
N ASP A 44 12.64 3.80 -16.77
CA ASP A 44 12.11 3.21 -18.01
C ASP A 44 12.89 1.99 -18.51
N GLN A 45 14.16 1.88 -18.14
CA GLN A 45 15.07 0.87 -18.66
C GLN A 45 15.86 0.24 -17.51
N PRO A 46 16.22 -1.05 -17.62
CA PRO A 46 17.05 -1.70 -16.61
C PRO A 46 18.44 -1.03 -16.60
N ARG A 47 19.00 -0.82 -15.40
CA ARG A 47 20.31 -0.19 -15.24
C ARG A 47 21.45 -1.01 -15.86
N GLY A 48 21.28 -2.31 -16.01
CA GLY A 48 22.26 -3.21 -16.61
C GLY A 48 21.58 -4.28 -17.46
N GLU A 49 22.37 -4.96 -18.27
CA GLU A 49 21.90 -5.99 -19.18
C GLU A 49 21.20 -7.14 -18.43
N VAL A 50 19.99 -7.48 -18.86
CA VAL A 50 19.20 -8.60 -18.34
C VAL A 50 19.58 -9.86 -19.11
N LYS A 51 20.61 -10.57 -18.65
CA LYS A 51 21.15 -11.75 -19.35
C LYS A 51 20.27 -13.00 -19.25
N LYS A 52 19.43 -13.08 -18.22
CA LYS A 52 18.51 -14.20 -17.95
C LYS A 52 17.25 -13.67 -17.25
N PRO A 53 16.08 -14.28 -17.47
CA PRO A 53 14.89 -13.99 -16.67
C PRO A 53 15.20 -14.17 -15.18
N ARG A 54 14.77 -13.21 -14.36
CA ARG A 54 14.97 -13.25 -12.90
C ARG A 54 13.61 -13.29 -12.22
N ARG A 55 13.53 -13.98 -11.09
CA ARG A 55 12.37 -13.96 -10.20
C ARG A 55 12.79 -13.28 -8.89
N LEU A 56 11.94 -12.42 -8.36
CA LEU A 56 12.14 -11.72 -7.10
C LEU A 56 10.99 -12.05 -6.14
N LEU A 57 11.33 -12.56 -4.96
CA LEU A 57 10.38 -12.75 -3.87
C LEU A 57 10.40 -11.51 -2.97
N ILE A 58 9.26 -10.85 -2.81
CA ILE A 58 9.04 -9.79 -1.82
C ILE A 58 8.30 -10.43 -0.64
N TRP A 59 9.02 -10.65 0.47
CA TRP A 59 8.43 -11.12 1.71
C TRP A 59 8.38 -9.98 2.73
N SER A 60 7.18 -9.67 3.26
CA SER A 60 6.95 -8.43 4.02
C SER A 60 6.17 -8.62 5.34
N ARG A 61 6.12 -9.85 5.88
CA ARG A 61 5.38 -10.12 7.13
C ARG A 61 5.97 -9.34 8.31
N SER A 62 5.12 -8.58 9.00
CA SER A 62 5.43 -7.92 10.27
C SER A 62 4.69 -8.59 11.42
N ILE A 63 5.27 -8.62 12.63
CA ILE A 63 4.64 -9.13 13.84
C ILE A 63 4.63 -8.00 14.88
N GLY A 64 3.44 -7.57 15.31
CA GLY A 64 3.28 -6.41 16.19
C GLY A 64 3.09 -5.12 15.39
N PHE A 65 4.15 -4.35 15.20
CA PHE A 65 4.10 -3.07 14.49
C PHE A 65 4.33 -3.24 12.99
N GLN A 66 3.47 -2.63 12.16
CA GLN A 66 3.61 -2.62 10.71
C GLN A 66 3.91 -1.21 10.22
N HIS A 67 5.08 -1.03 9.59
CA HIS A 67 5.46 0.24 9.01
C HIS A 67 4.55 0.56 7.82
N ALA A 68 3.99 1.76 7.79
CA ALA A 68 3.15 2.24 6.69
C ALA A 68 3.89 2.29 5.33
N SER A 69 5.22 2.25 5.32
CA SER A 69 6.07 2.26 4.12
C SER A 69 6.23 0.91 3.44
N ILE A 70 5.90 -0.20 4.11
CA ILE A 70 5.97 -1.56 3.55
C ILE A 70 5.22 -1.69 2.21
N PRO A 71 3.92 -1.33 2.12
CA PRO A 71 3.18 -1.38 0.85
C PRO A 71 3.82 -0.52 -0.24
N HIS A 72 4.40 0.65 0.09
CA HIS A 72 5.06 1.52 -0.88
C HIS A 72 6.32 0.88 -1.45
N GLY A 73 7.15 0.27 -0.59
CA GLY A 73 8.36 -0.43 -1.00
C GLY A 73 8.06 -1.66 -1.86
N ALA A 74 7.06 -2.45 -1.47
CA ALA A 74 6.62 -3.60 -2.25
C ALA A 74 6.10 -3.20 -3.63
N PHE A 75 5.21 -2.20 -3.69
CA PHE A 75 4.67 -1.68 -4.95
C PHE A 75 5.77 -1.10 -5.85
N ALA A 76 6.68 -0.29 -5.31
CA ALA A 76 7.77 0.31 -6.09
C ALA A 76 8.72 -0.74 -6.66
N THR A 77 9.02 -1.79 -5.90
CA THR A 77 9.90 -2.88 -6.33
C THR A 77 9.24 -3.72 -7.43
N ARG A 78 7.94 -4.04 -7.28
CA ARG A 78 7.15 -4.75 -8.29
C ARG A 78 7.07 -3.95 -9.59
N GLU A 79 6.64 -2.69 -9.50
CA GLU A 79 6.48 -1.79 -10.66
C GLU A 79 7.81 -1.60 -11.40
N MET A 80 8.91 -1.41 -10.68
CA MET A 80 10.24 -1.29 -11.29
C MET A 80 10.63 -2.57 -12.06
N GLY A 81 10.37 -3.75 -11.51
CA GLY A 81 10.63 -5.02 -12.18
C GLY A 81 9.81 -5.18 -13.46
N GLU A 82 8.51 -4.91 -13.37
CA GLU A 82 7.56 -4.97 -14.49
C GLU A 82 7.94 -4.00 -15.62
N ARG A 83 8.20 -2.72 -15.29
CA ARG A 83 8.51 -1.69 -16.29
C ARG A 83 9.85 -1.91 -16.97
N THR A 84 10.87 -2.33 -16.22
CA THR A 84 12.22 -2.53 -16.77
C THR A 84 12.45 -3.91 -17.36
N GLY A 85 11.53 -4.86 -17.15
CA GLY A 85 11.71 -6.27 -17.50
C GLY A 85 12.87 -6.96 -16.75
N ALA A 86 13.36 -6.35 -15.66
CA ALA A 86 14.55 -6.84 -14.97
C ALA A 86 14.31 -8.11 -14.13
N TRP A 87 13.09 -8.28 -13.64
CA TRP A 87 12.60 -9.46 -12.92
C TRP A 87 11.06 -9.53 -12.92
N GLU A 88 10.54 -10.73 -12.70
CA GLU A 88 9.16 -10.97 -12.31
C GLU A 88 9.06 -11.04 -10.78
N THR A 89 7.96 -10.55 -10.20
CA THR A 89 7.81 -10.45 -8.74
C THR A 89 6.76 -11.41 -8.21
N THR A 90 7.04 -12.05 -7.07
CA THR A 90 6.04 -12.70 -6.21
C THR A 90 6.04 -11.99 -4.86
N GLU A 91 4.92 -11.42 -4.44
CA GLU A 91 4.76 -10.80 -3.12
C GLU A 91 4.02 -11.74 -2.17
N THR A 92 4.47 -11.85 -0.92
CA THR A 92 3.85 -12.73 0.08
C THR A 92 4.18 -12.33 1.51
N THR A 93 3.34 -12.77 2.45
CA THR A 93 3.63 -12.74 3.88
C THR A 93 3.81 -14.15 4.45
N ASP A 94 3.68 -15.19 3.62
CA ASP A 94 3.85 -16.58 4.03
C ASP A 94 5.34 -16.89 4.21
N ILE A 95 5.74 -17.14 5.47
CA ILE A 95 7.12 -17.49 5.82
C ILE A 95 7.59 -18.79 5.16
N ARG A 96 6.68 -19.69 4.77
CA ARG A 96 7.02 -20.94 4.08
C ARG A 96 7.64 -20.69 2.70
N MET A 97 7.39 -19.53 2.09
CA MET A 97 8.01 -19.15 0.82
C MET A 97 9.53 -18.96 0.93
N LEU A 98 10.06 -18.85 2.16
CA LEU A 98 11.50 -18.78 2.41
C LEU A 98 12.16 -20.15 2.61
N LEU A 99 11.41 -21.25 2.54
CA LEU A 99 11.97 -22.60 2.63
C LEU A 99 12.85 -22.90 1.40
N PRO A 100 13.93 -23.70 1.53
CA PRO A 100 14.87 -23.96 0.42
C PRO A 100 14.20 -24.47 -0.86
N GLU A 101 13.19 -25.34 -0.75
CA GLU A 101 12.42 -25.86 -1.88
C GLU A 101 11.71 -24.77 -2.71
N ASN A 102 11.42 -23.61 -2.10
CA ASN A 102 10.73 -22.49 -2.73
C ASN A 102 11.69 -21.40 -3.27
N LEU A 103 13.00 -21.48 -2.95
CA LEU A 103 14.02 -20.48 -3.32
C LEU A 103 15.07 -21.03 -4.32
N GLN A 104 14.65 -21.92 -5.20
CA GLN A 104 15.53 -22.52 -6.21
C GLN A 104 15.85 -21.50 -7.32
N ALA A 105 17.13 -21.48 -7.75
CA ALA A 105 17.68 -20.57 -8.76
C ALA A 105 17.38 -21.02 -10.19
#